data_AF-A0A7V4PJ72-F1
#
_entry.id   AF-A0A7V4PJ72-F1
#
_cell.length_a   1.000
_cell.length_b   1.000
_cell.length_c   1.000
_cell.angle_alpha   90.00
_cell.angle_beta   90.00
_cell.angle_gamma   90.00
#
_symmetry.space_group_name_H-M   'P 1'
#
loop_
_entity.id
_entity.type
_entity.pdbx_description
1 polymer ?
#
loop_
_entity_poly.entity_id
_entity_poly.type
_entity_poly.pdbx_seq_one_letter_code
_entity_poly.pdbx_strand_id
1 'polypeptide(L)'
;MRKGFRIRKIRSEDVSAIVSIQEAILKKKVSKKWIQMVRDHFKKQQGVGFVAIKDGEIVGFIIGEIKGEGFGLEQSGWIEVVGVHPRQMGIGIGRLLAEKLFSFFKKKGIHDIHTSVRWDAGDMLSFFKAIGFDRSPFINLRKHLD
;
A
#
# COMPACT_ATOMS: atom_id res chain seq x y z
N MET A 1 -4.13 -13.85 -16.94
CA MET A 1 -2.83 -13.57 -16.28
C MET A 1 -1.94 -12.88 -17.31
N ARG A 2 -1.55 -11.62 -17.12
CA ARG A 2 -0.56 -10.98 -18.01
C ARG A 2 0.77 -11.70 -17.81
N LYS A 3 1.33 -12.27 -18.89
CA LYS A 3 2.59 -13.03 -18.88
C LYS A 3 3.69 -12.16 -18.26
N GLY A 4 4.27 -12.58 -17.14
CA GLY A 4 5.44 -11.93 -16.50
C GLY A 4 5.31 -11.59 -15.01
N PHE A 5 4.11 -11.52 -14.44
CA PHE A 5 3.93 -11.14 -13.03
C PHE A 5 2.94 -12.04 -12.30
N ARG A 6 3.27 -12.39 -11.05
CA ARG A 6 2.38 -13.11 -10.12
C ARG A 6 2.11 -12.24 -8.90
N ILE A 7 0.84 -12.07 -8.54
CA ILE A 7 0.44 -11.40 -7.29
C ILE A 7 0.00 -12.46 -6.28
N ARG A 8 0.48 -12.36 -5.03
CA ARG A 8 0.02 -13.19 -3.91
C ARG A 8 -0.07 -12.39 -2.62
N LYS A 9 -0.75 -12.93 -1.61
CA LYS A 9 -0.73 -12.33 -0.25
C LYS A 9 0.70 -12.27 0.29
N ILE A 10 0.98 -11.22 1.06
CA ILE A 10 2.23 -11.07 1.81
C ILE A 10 2.32 -12.16 2.88
N ARG A 11 3.54 -12.61 3.17
CA ARG A 11 3.93 -13.55 4.22
C ARG A 11 5.01 -12.93 5.10
N SER A 12 5.19 -13.47 6.31
CA SER A 12 6.22 -13.00 7.25
C SER A 12 7.65 -13.11 6.67
N GLU A 13 7.90 -14.09 5.82
CA GLU A 13 9.18 -14.26 5.08
C GLU A 13 9.47 -13.11 4.09
N ASP A 14 8.45 -12.37 3.64
CA ASP A 14 8.62 -11.31 2.64
C ASP A 14 9.14 -9.99 3.21
N VAL A 15 9.18 -9.85 4.55
CA VAL A 15 9.54 -8.60 5.23
C VAL A 15 10.91 -8.08 4.77
N SER A 16 11.88 -8.98 4.59
CA SER A 16 13.21 -8.65 4.06
C SER A 16 13.12 -7.95 2.71
N ALA A 17 12.38 -8.54 1.75
CA ALA A 17 12.26 -7.99 0.41
C ALA A 17 11.47 -6.67 0.39
N ILE A 18 10.43 -6.55 1.21
CA ILE A 18 9.66 -5.31 1.38
C ILE A 18 10.55 -4.18 1.90
N VAL A 19 11.38 -4.46 2.90
CA VAL A 19 12.38 -3.53 3.42
C VAL A 19 13.34 -3.11 2.32
N SER A 20 13.93 -4.05 1.59
CA SER A 20 14.87 -3.74 0.49
C SER A 20 14.24 -2.86 -0.58
N ILE A 21 12.99 -3.11 -0.98
CA ILE A 21 12.27 -2.25 -1.93
C ILE A 21 12.08 -0.85 -1.37
N GLN A 22 11.63 -0.74 -0.12
CA GLN A 22 11.40 0.57 0.50
C GLN A 22 12.70 1.37 0.63
N GLU A 23 13.81 0.72 0.99
CA GLU A 23 15.13 1.36 1.06
C GLU A 23 15.61 1.81 -0.32
N ALA A 24 15.37 1.03 -1.37
CA ALA A 24 15.67 1.41 -2.75
C ALA A 24 14.86 2.64 -3.20
N ILE A 25 13.59 2.74 -2.79
CA ILE A 25 12.73 3.90 -3.07
C ILE A 25 13.24 5.13 -2.31
N LEU A 26 13.51 5.00 -1.01
CA LEU A 26 13.91 6.11 -0.15
C LEU A 26 15.38 6.53 -0.34
N LYS A 27 16.20 5.70 -1.01
CA LYS A 27 17.66 5.83 -1.12
C LYS A 27 18.35 5.94 0.24
N LYS A 28 17.78 5.34 1.28
CA LYS A 28 18.29 5.30 2.66
C LYS A 28 17.69 4.13 3.42
N LYS A 29 18.29 3.78 4.55
CA LYS A 29 17.75 2.76 5.45
C LYS A 29 16.39 3.16 6.00
N VAL A 30 15.47 2.21 6.09
CA VAL A 30 14.19 2.39 6.78
C VAL A 30 14.40 2.39 8.29
N SER A 31 13.52 3.06 9.02
CA SER A 31 13.60 3.07 10.48
C SER A 31 13.15 1.73 11.08
N LYS A 32 13.66 1.39 12.27
CA LYS A 32 13.18 0.22 13.04
C LYS A 32 11.66 0.26 13.26
N LYS A 33 11.10 1.46 13.49
CA LYS A 33 9.65 1.67 13.65
C LYS A 33 8.88 1.28 12.38
N TRP A 34 9.40 1.62 11.20
CA TRP A 34 8.77 1.24 9.93
C TRP A 34 8.83 -0.27 9.69
N ILE A 35 9.96 -0.90 9.98
CA ILE A 35 10.08 -2.38 9.93
C ILE A 35 9.07 -3.02 10.87
N GLN A 36 8.91 -2.47 12.08
CA GLN A 36 7.95 -2.97 13.06
C GLN A 36 6.50 -2.83 12.57
N MET A 37 6.14 -1.69 11.95
CA MET A 37 4.83 -1.49 11.32
C MET A 37 4.53 -2.58 10.27
N VAL A 38 5.50 -2.91 9.42
CA VAL A 38 5.34 -4.01 8.43
C VAL A 38 5.18 -5.37 9.11
N ARG A 39 5.89 -5.63 10.22
CA ARG A 39 5.71 -6.88 10.99
C ARG A 39 4.37 -6.94 11.71
N ASP A 40 3.88 -5.82 12.23
CA ASP A 40 2.61 -5.76 12.96
C ASP A 40 1.41 -5.94 12.04
N HIS A 41 1.56 -5.67 10.74
CA HIS A 41 0.58 -6.04 9.72
C HIS A 41 0.09 -7.50 9.87
N PHE A 42 0.99 -8.45 10.12
CA PHE A 42 0.64 -9.87 10.23
C PHE A 42 -0.15 -10.21 11.50
N LYS A 43 -0.14 -9.33 12.49
CA LYS A 43 -0.90 -9.50 13.74
C LYS A 43 -2.30 -8.90 13.65
N LYS A 44 -2.53 -7.98 12.70
CA LYS A 44 -3.83 -7.31 12.53
C LYS A 44 -4.82 -8.29 11.90
N GLN A 45 -5.92 -8.59 12.60
CA GLN A 45 -7.02 -9.37 12.03
C GLN A 45 -7.60 -8.73 10.75
N GLN A 46 -7.55 -7.40 10.67
CA GLN A 46 -8.04 -6.59 9.56
C GLN A 46 -6.93 -6.15 8.58
N GLY A 47 -5.70 -6.63 8.77
CA GLY A 47 -4.58 -6.34 7.86
C GLY A 47 -4.70 -7.14 6.56
N VAL A 48 -4.49 -6.49 5.43
CA VAL A 48 -4.38 -7.13 4.11
C VAL A 48 -3.22 -6.57 3.30
N GLY A 49 -2.40 -7.47 2.75
CA GLY A 49 -1.29 -7.06 1.91
C GLY A 49 -1.00 -8.04 0.79
N PHE A 50 -0.46 -7.52 -0.31
CA PHE A 50 -0.04 -8.31 -1.47
C PHE A 50 1.39 -7.95 -1.91
N VAL A 51 2.11 -8.94 -2.42
CA VAL A 51 3.38 -8.76 -3.14
C VAL A 51 3.22 -9.09 -4.61
N ALA A 52 4.00 -8.39 -5.44
CA ALA A 52 4.18 -8.67 -6.85
C ALA A 52 5.51 -9.38 -7.06
N ILE A 53 5.47 -10.49 -7.78
CA ILE A 53 6.62 -11.35 -8.07
C ILE A 53 6.87 -11.33 -9.57
N LYS A 54 8.13 -11.14 -9.95
CA LYS A 54 8.64 -11.22 -11.32
C LYS A 54 9.93 -12.03 -11.29
N ASP A 55 10.06 -13.02 -12.18
CA ASP A 55 11.28 -13.83 -12.31
C ASP A 55 11.77 -14.45 -10.98
N GLY A 56 10.82 -14.81 -10.09
CA GLY A 56 11.10 -15.38 -8.77
C GLY A 56 11.35 -14.35 -7.66
N GLU A 57 11.50 -13.07 -7.99
CA GLU A 57 11.81 -12.00 -7.05
C GLU A 57 10.58 -11.15 -6.71
N ILE A 58 10.49 -10.70 -5.46
CA ILE A 58 9.50 -9.71 -5.05
C ILE A 58 9.94 -8.34 -5.56
N VAL A 59 9.11 -7.73 -6.39
CA VAL A 59 9.41 -6.44 -7.06
C VAL A 59 8.48 -5.31 -6.64
N GLY A 60 7.45 -5.61 -5.85
CA GLY A 60 6.54 -4.61 -5.30
C GLY A 60 5.64 -5.17 -4.23
N PHE A 61 5.04 -4.29 -3.44
CA PHE A 61 4.13 -4.62 -2.38
C PHE A 61 3.07 -3.54 -2.18
N ILE A 62 1.94 -3.93 -1.59
CA ILE A 62 0.91 -3.03 -1.09
C ILE A 62 0.40 -3.60 0.23
N ILE A 63 0.23 -2.72 1.22
CA ILE A 63 -0.26 -3.04 2.56
C ILE A 63 -1.41 -2.07 2.83
N GLY A 64 -2.53 -2.63 3.24
CA GLY A 64 -3.66 -1.88 3.74
C GLY A 64 -4.31 -2.56 4.94
N GLU A 65 -5.33 -1.91 5.45
CA GLU A 65 -6.12 -2.38 6.56
C GLU A 65 -7.58 -1.96 6.38
N ILE A 66 -8.48 -2.67 7.05
CA ILE A 66 -9.86 -2.22 7.21
C ILE A 66 -9.92 -1.42 8.50
N LYS A 67 -10.53 -0.23 8.44
CA LYS A 67 -10.81 0.61 9.61
C LYS A 67 -12.31 0.66 9.86
N GLY A 68 -12.67 0.68 11.14
CA GLY A 68 -14.03 0.90 11.59
C GLY A 68 -14.47 2.35 11.41
N GLU A 69 -15.67 2.62 11.91
CA GLU A 69 -16.33 3.91 11.79
C GLU A 69 -15.61 5.01 12.60
N GLY A 70 -15.71 6.25 12.12
CA GLY A 70 -15.18 7.40 12.84
C GLY A 70 -15.29 8.71 12.07
N PHE A 71 -15.60 9.81 12.76
CA PHE A 71 -15.76 11.14 12.16
C PHE A 71 -16.73 11.17 10.97
N GLY A 72 -17.76 10.31 10.97
CA GLY A 72 -18.73 10.19 9.87
C GLY A 72 -18.29 9.28 8.72
N LEU A 73 -17.12 8.64 8.81
CA LEU A 73 -16.75 7.53 7.93
C LEU A 73 -17.41 6.24 8.39
N GLU A 74 -17.97 5.49 7.44
CA GLU A 74 -18.33 4.09 7.63
C GLU A 74 -17.08 3.19 7.59
N GLN A 75 -17.27 1.89 7.79
CA GLN A 75 -16.20 0.91 7.63
C GLN A 75 -15.55 1.02 6.23
N SER A 76 -14.25 1.29 6.20
CA SER A 76 -13.52 1.63 4.97
C SER A 76 -12.16 0.95 4.87
N GLY A 77 -11.67 0.81 3.64
CA GLY A 77 -10.34 0.29 3.35
C GLY A 77 -9.31 1.42 3.40
N TRP A 78 -8.13 1.15 3.95
CA TRP A 78 -7.05 2.13 4.02
C TRP A 78 -5.78 1.55 3.43
N ILE A 79 -5.17 2.26 2.49
CA ILE A 79 -3.83 1.92 2.00
C ILE A 79 -2.81 2.60 2.92
N GLU A 80 -2.06 1.79 3.65
CA GLU A 80 -1.01 2.24 4.57
C GLU A 80 0.28 2.53 3.82
N VAL A 81 0.68 1.62 2.93
CA VAL A 81 1.90 1.77 2.14
C VAL A 81 1.84 0.95 0.85
N VAL A 82 2.40 1.52 -0.22
CA VAL A 82 2.60 0.86 -1.51
C VAL A 82 3.99 1.20 -2.03
N GLY A 83 4.68 0.22 -2.60
CA GLY A 83 6.02 0.40 -3.14
C GLY A 83 6.28 -0.56 -4.30
N VAL A 84 6.96 -0.06 -5.32
CA VAL A 84 7.47 -0.86 -6.43
C VAL A 84 8.96 -0.55 -6.55
N HIS A 85 9.80 -1.58 -6.74
CA HIS A 85 11.22 -1.37 -6.91
C HIS A 85 11.48 -0.37 -8.05
N PRO A 86 12.35 0.66 -7.90
CA PRO A 86 12.52 1.71 -8.91
C PRO A 86 12.80 1.19 -10.33
N ARG A 87 13.59 0.12 -10.46
CA ARG A 87 13.88 -0.54 -11.76
C ARG A 87 12.69 -1.28 -12.40
N GLN A 88 11.58 -1.39 -11.69
CA GLN A 88 10.36 -2.09 -12.11
C GLN A 88 9.14 -1.14 -12.09
N MET A 89 9.35 0.17 -11.96
CA MET A 89 8.28 1.18 -12.09
C MET A 89 7.89 1.40 -13.56
N GLY A 90 6.76 2.08 -13.78
CA GLY A 90 6.30 2.46 -15.13
C GLY A 90 5.68 1.33 -15.97
N ILE A 91 5.74 0.07 -15.52
CA ILE A 91 5.23 -1.10 -16.27
C ILE A 91 3.91 -1.67 -15.72
N GLY A 92 3.24 -0.94 -14.82
CA GLY A 92 1.89 -1.29 -14.34
C GLY A 92 1.82 -2.19 -13.09
N ILE A 93 2.94 -2.53 -12.44
CA ILE A 93 2.94 -3.35 -11.22
C ILE A 93 2.09 -2.72 -10.09
N GLY A 94 2.25 -1.41 -9.85
CA GLY A 94 1.50 -0.70 -8.81
C GLY A 94 -0.02 -0.79 -9.03
N ARG A 95 -0.48 -0.68 -10.28
CA ARG A 95 -1.89 -0.84 -10.64
C ARG A 95 -2.38 -2.26 -10.34
N LEU A 96 -1.61 -3.29 -10.72
CA LEU A 96 -1.98 -4.69 -10.45
C LEU A 96 -2.08 -5.01 -8.95
N LEU A 97 -1.18 -4.44 -8.14
CA LEU A 97 -1.22 -4.54 -6.68
C LEU A 97 -2.48 -3.88 -6.12
N ALA A 98 -2.78 -2.66 -6.56
CA ALA A 98 -3.96 -1.91 -6.14
C ALA A 98 -5.26 -2.62 -6.52
N GLU A 99 -5.40 -3.06 -7.77
CA GLU A 99 -6.57 -3.83 -8.24
C GLU A 99 -6.80 -5.10 -7.41
N LYS A 100 -5.71 -5.79 -7.02
CA LYS A 100 -5.81 -6.98 -6.16
C LYS A 100 -6.33 -6.62 -4.78
N LEU A 101 -5.85 -5.51 -4.21
CA LEU A 101 -6.31 -5.00 -2.92
C LEU A 101 -7.78 -4.55 -2.99
N PHE A 102 -8.18 -3.83 -4.03
CA PHE A 102 -9.57 -3.39 -4.22
C PHE A 102 -10.53 -4.57 -4.35
N SER A 103 -10.13 -5.60 -5.10
CA SER A 103 -10.90 -6.84 -5.18
C SER A 103 -11.06 -7.51 -3.82
N PHE A 104 -10.04 -7.45 -2.95
CA PHE A 104 -10.16 -7.95 -1.59
C PHE A 104 -11.14 -7.12 -0.76
N PHE A 105 -11.03 -5.79 -0.77
CA PHE A 105 -11.96 -4.91 -0.04
C PHE A 105 -13.41 -5.09 -0.51
N LYS A 106 -13.64 -5.12 -1.83
CA LYS A 106 -14.98 -5.36 -2.39
C LYS A 106 -15.58 -6.69 -1.94
N LYS A 107 -14.78 -7.75 -1.83
CA LYS A 107 -15.23 -9.05 -1.29
C LYS A 107 -15.57 -9.01 0.20
N LYS A 108 -15.11 -7.99 0.92
CA LYS A 108 -15.43 -7.72 2.32
C LYS A 108 -16.59 -6.71 2.48
N GLY A 109 -17.25 -6.31 1.40
CA GLY A 109 -18.32 -5.31 1.45
C GLY A 109 -17.81 -3.88 1.59
N ILE A 110 -16.52 -3.64 1.39
CA ILE A 110 -15.90 -2.32 1.52
C ILE A 110 -15.82 -1.68 0.14
N HIS A 111 -16.43 -0.51 0.02
CA HIS A 111 -16.54 0.25 -1.21
C HIS A 111 -15.72 1.55 -1.19
N ASP A 112 -15.54 2.14 -0.01
CA ASP A 112 -14.71 3.33 0.17
C ASP A 112 -13.29 2.94 0.58
N ILE A 113 -12.32 3.51 -0.13
CA ILE A 113 -10.89 3.25 0.08
C ILE A 113 -10.16 4.58 0.19
N HIS A 114 -9.46 4.78 1.30
CA HIS A 114 -8.74 6.00 1.62
C HIS A 114 -7.23 5.77 1.70
N THR A 115 -6.48 6.85 1.55
CA THR A 115 -5.05 6.89 1.83
C THR A 115 -4.64 8.33 2.09
N SER A 116 -3.43 8.53 2.61
CA SER A 116 -2.84 9.84 2.84
C SER A 116 -1.47 9.89 2.17
N VAL A 117 -1.27 10.90 1.32
CA VAL A 117 0.02 11.19 0.68
C VAL A 117 0.41 12.65 0.94
N ARG A 118 1.70 12.97 0.81
CA ARG A 118 2.12 14.38 0.85
C ARG A 118 1.53 15.13 -0.34
N TRP A 119 1.10 16.38 -0.10
CA TRP A 119 0.51 17.23 -1.13
C TRP A 119 1.48 17.57 -2.27
N ASP A 120 2.79 17.51 -2.02
CA ASP A 120 3.86 17.78 -2.97
C ASP A 120 4.48 16.51 -3.58
N ALA A 121 3.94 15.32 -3.28
CA ALA A 121 4.40 14.06 -3.86
C ALA A 121 3.73 13.80 -5.22
N GLY A 122 4.18 14.53 -6.24
CA GLY A 122 3.59 14.51 -7.60
C GLY A 122 3.42 13.11 -8.20
N ASP A 123 4.44 12.25 -8.07
CA ASP A 123 4.38 10.87 -8.58
C ASP A 123 3.31 10.03 -7.87
N MET A 124 3.20 10.16 -6.55
CA MET A 124 2.20 9.44 -5.74
C MET A 124 0.79 9.93 -6.05
N LEU A 125 0.60 11.24 -6.16
CA LEU A 125 -0.69 11.83 -6.55
C LEU A 125 -1.11 11.36 -7.95
N SER A 126 -0.17 11.35 -8.90
CA SER A 126 -0.41 10.87 -10.27
C SER A 126 -0.77 9.38 -10.30
N PHE A 127 -0.07 8.56 -9.51
CA PHE A 127 -0.37 7.15 -9.35
C PHE A 127 -1.80 6.92 -8.83
N PHE A 128 -2.18 7.59 -7.75
CA PHE A 128 -3.51 7.44 -7.15
C PHE A 128 -4.63 7.90 -8.09
N LYS A 129 -4.47 9.05 -8.76
CA LYS A 129 -5.41 9.49 -9.79
C LYS A 129 -5.56 8.47 -10.91
N ALA A 130 -4.45 7.88 -11.38
CA ALA A 130 -4.45 6.91 -12.47
C ALA A 130 -5.10 5.55 -12.13
N ILE A 131 -5.43 5.31 -10.86
CA ILE A 131 -6.17 4.13 -10.38
C ILE A 131 -7.55 4.49 -9.80
N GLY A 132 -8.03 5.72 -10.04
CA GLY A 132 -9.40 6.14 -9.75
C GLY A 132 -9.60 6.83 -8.40
N PHE A 133 -8.54 7.23 -7.70
CA PHE A 133 -8.68 8.06 -6.51
C PHE A 133 -8.92 9.51 -6.91
N ASP A 134 -9.78 10.19 -6.14
CA ASP A 134 -9.95 11.64 -6.19
C ASP A 134 -9.81 12.21 -4.77
N ARG A 135 -9.96 13.53 -4.65
CA ARG A 135 -9.98 14.25 -3.38
C ARG A 135 -11.07 13.67 -2.47
N SER A 136 -10.67 13.31 -1.26
CA SER A 136 -11.57 12.94 -0.17
C SER A 136 -12.32 14.18 0.34
N PRO A 137 -13.57 14.05 0.82
CA PRO A 137 -14.24 15.11 1.58
C PRO A 137 -13.55 15.37 2.94
N PHE A 138 -12.62 14.51 3.36
CA PHE A 138 -11.82 14.66 4.57
C PHE A 138 -10.42 15.21 4.29
N ILE A 139 -9.92 16.04 5.20
CA ILE A 139 -8.55 16.55 5.20
C ILE A 139 -7.78 16.11 6.44
N ASN A 140 -6.46 15.96 6.33
CA ASN A 140 -5.60 15.72 7.48
C ASN A 140 -5.42 17.02 8.29
N LEU A 141 -5.78 17.01 9.56
CA LEU A 141 -5.50 18.10 10.51
C LEU A 141 -4.25 17.75 11.33
N ARG A 142 -3.40 18.75 11.61
CA ARG A 142 -2.17 18.57 12.40
C ARG A 142 -2.13 19.58 13.54
N LYS A 143 -1.88 19.09 14.75
CA LYS A 143 -1.39 19.88 15.89
C LYS A 143 -0.01 19.34 16.27
N HIS A 144 0.98 20.20 16.43
CA HIS A 144 2.27 19.81 17.00
C HIS A 144 2.16 19.93 18.53
N LEU A 145 2.53 18.86 19.23
CA LEU A 145 2.77 18.86 20.66
C LEU A 145 4.28 18.83 20.84
N ASP A 146 4.79 19.57 21.83
CA ASP A 146 6.21 19.83 22.08
C ASP A 146 7.10 18.57 22.10
#